data_AF-A0A433BLG0-F1
#
_entry.id   AF-A0A433BLG0-F1
#
_cell.length_a   1.000
_cell.length_b   1.000
_cell.length_c   1.000
_cell.angle_alpha   90.00
_cell.angle_beta   90.00
_cell.angle_gamma   90.00
#
_symmetry.space_group_name_H-M   'P 1'
#
loop_
_entity.id
_entity.type
_entity.pdbx_description
1 polymer ?
#
loop_
_entity_poly.entity_id
_entity_poly.type
_entity_poly.pdbx_seq_one_letter_code
_entity_poly.pdbx_strand_id
1 'polypeptide(L)'
;MSQIVLNWFQRLSPEDPRRIQKFGAKLAGLRWDQPNALNSLSTLFAAVDELAEAEVLYYYRRRGTRALISSLTRLGAWALGTAGLLLPLLAGTSAPWGQYGYALLAAAASCLAANSLFGGTEGHVRFVSTQLEIERLITASRVEWCQYLAAPHDTDDRWAEGFDIILGYANALHTATLAEVGRWGETLLTELAKFQKSIDLKDKIPGHGK
;
A
#
# COMPACT_ATOMS: atom_id res chain seq x y z
N MET A 1 4.53 27.69 9.36
CA MET A 1 4.83 26.35 8.79
C MET A 1 4.84 25.20 9.81
N SER A 2 4.28 25.34 11.03
CA SER A 2 4.34 24.28 12.06
C SER A 2 3.03 23.49 12.28
N GLN A 3 1.86 24.04 11.90
CA GLN A 3 0.57 23.35 12.10
C GLN A 3 0.23 22.27 11.06
N ILE A 4 0.86 22.30 9.87
CA ILE A 4 0.58 21.34 8.79
C ILE A 4 1.20 19.97 9.09
N VAL A 5 2.31 19.92 9.83
CA VAL A 5 3.03 18.67 10.12
C VAL A 5 2.37 17.87 11.25
N LEU A 6 1.69 18.54 12.19
CA LEU A 6 1.06 17.86 13.34
C LEU A 6 -0.22 17.09 12.96
N ASN A 7 -0.95 17.54 11.94
CA ASN A 7 -2.22 16.93 11.54
C ASN A 7 -2.06 15.64 10.71
N TRP A 8 -0.85 15.38 10.18
CA TRP A 8 -0.55 14.18 9.39
C TRP A 8 -0.51 12.89 10.22
N PHE A 9 -0.23 12.99 11.53
CA PHE A 9 -0.16 11.85 12.44
C PHE A 9 -1.48 11.53 13.15
N GLN A 10 -2.48 12.39 13.05
CA GLN A 10 -3.78 12.21 13.72
C GLN A 10 -4.84 11.51 12.86
N ARG A 11 -4.59 11.30 11.55
CA ARG A 11 -5.52 10.53 10.72
C ARG A 11 -5.32 9.04 10.99
N LEU A 12 -6.39 8.43 11.51
CA LEU A 12 -6.46 7.01 11.84
C LEU A 12 -6.05 6.18 10.62
N SER A 13 -5.17 5.20 10.83
CA SER A 13 -4.81 4.27 9.75
C SER A 13 -6.05 3.43 9.37
N PRO A 14 -6.14 2.90 8.15
CA PRO A 14 -7.23 2.00 7.75
C PRO A 14 -7.49 0.84 8.71
N GLU A 15 -6.42 0.36 9.34
CA GLU A 15 -6.41 -0.75 10.29
C GLU A 15 -6.87 -0.35 11.71
N ASP A 16 -7.09 0.94 11.98
CA ASP A 16 -7.44 1.42 13.33
C ASP A 16 -8.93 1.14 13.65
N PRO A 17 -9.24 0.35 14.69
CA PRO A 17 -10.62 0.01 15.06
C PRO A 17 -11.46 1.25 15.43
N ARG A 18 -10.82 2.36 15.84
CA ARG A 18 -11.49 3.63 16.14
C ARG A 18 -12.16 4.22 14.90
N ARG A 19 -11.71 3.87 13.68
CA ARG A 19 -12.31 4.32 12.42
C ARG A 19 -13.74 3.80 12.29
N ILE A 20 -13.95 2.51 12.55
CA ILE A 20 -15.26 1.87 12.52
C ILE A 20 -16.16 2.42 13.62
N GLN A 21 -15.61 2.68 14.81
CA GLN A 21 -16.36 3.32 15.90
C GLN A 21 -16.82 4.74 15.51
N LYS A 22 -15.94 5.55 14.93
CA LYS A 22 -16.26 6.90 14.45
C LYS A 22 -17.31 6.86 13.34
N PHE A 23 -17.19 5.92 12.41
CA PHE A 23 -18.20 5.69 11.37
C PHE A 23 -19.55 5.34 11.97
N GLY A 24 -19.62 4.33 12.85
CA GLY A 24 -20.85 3.94 13.54
C GLY A 24 -21.47 5.07 14.36
N ALA A 25 -20.65 5.88 15.03
CA ALA A 25 -21.11 7.05 15.78
C ALA A 25 -21.76 8.12 14.89
N LYS A 26 -21.25 8.34 13.66
CA LYS A 26 -21.89 9.23 12.68
C LYS A 26 -23.24 8.67 12.20
N LEU A 27 -23.35 7.35 12.06
CA LEU A 27 -24.58 6.71 11.61
C LEU A 27 -25.68 6.70 12.69
N ALA A 28 -25.31 6.69 13.97
CA ALA A 28 -26.26 6.64 15.08
C ALA A 28 -27.22 7.85 15.14
N GLY A 29 -26.86 8.97 14.53
CA GLY A 29 -27.69 10.19 14.48
C GLY A 29 -28.57 10.33 13.24
N LEU A 30 -28.57 9.34 12.33
CA LEU A 30 -29.30 9.44 11.07
C LEU A 30 -30.81 9.32 11.29
N ARG A 31 -31.54 10.11 10.51
CA ARG A 31 -32.99 10.23 10.53
C ARG A 31 -33.57 10.06 9.14
N TRP A 32 -34.47 9.09 8.99
CA TRP A 32 -35.03 8.70 7.70
C TRP A 32 -36.44 9.25 7.45
N ASP A 33 -36.90 10.20 8.26
CA ASP A 33 -38.13 10.92 7.99
C ASP A 33 -37.94 11.89 6.80
N GLN A 34 -38.99 12.09 5.99
CA GLN A 34 -38.97 12.90 4.76
C GLN A 34 -38.12 14.19 4.83
N PRO A 35 -38.27 15.07 5.83
CA PRO A 35 -37.52 16.33 5.85
C PRO A 35 -36.02 16.15 6.18
N ASN A 36 -35.61 15.00 6.74
CA ASN A 36 -34.24 14.73 7.16
C ASN A 36 -33.51 13.68 6.30
N ALA A 37 -34.23 12.93 5.47
CA ALA A 37 -33.68 11.82 4.68
C ALA A 37 -32.50 12.23 3.79
N LEU A 38 -32.60 13.37 3.08
CA LEU A 38 -31.53 13.87 2.23
C LEU A 38 -30.27 14.25 3.01
N ASN A 39 -30.44 14.87 4.19
CA ASN A 39 -29.33 15.20 5.08
C ASN A 39 -28.67 13.91 5.63
N SER A 40 -29.47 12.91 5.96
CA SER A 40 -28.97 11.61 6.41
C SER A 40 -28.19 10.88 5.31
N LEU A 41 -28.67 10.88 4.07
CA LEU A 41 -27.93 10.34 2.93
C LEU A 41 -26.62 11.11 2.69
N SER A 42 -26.65 12.44 2.76
CA SER A 42 -25.44 13.27 2.62
C SER A 42 -24.42 12.99 3.72
N THR A 43 -24.88 12.80 4.95
CA THR A 43 -24.04 12.43 6.09
C THR A 43 -23.44 11.05 5.91
N LEU A 44 -24.23 10.09 5.41
CA LEU A 44 -23.78 8.74 5.11
C LEU A 44 -22.74 8.73 3.98
N PHE A 45 -23.00 9.44 2.87
CA PHE A 45 -22.05 9.61 1.77
C PHE A 45 -20.73 10.22 2.29
N ALA A 46 -20.80 11.31 3.04
CA ALA A 46 -19.62 11.96 3.62
C ALA A 46 -18.86 11.04 4.60
N ALA A 47 -19.56 10.16 5.31
CA ALA A 47 -18.93 9.17 6.18
C ALA A 47 -18.16 8.11 5.37
N VAL A 48 -18.71 7.60 4.27
CA VAL A 48 -18.01 6.69 3.35
C VAL A 48 -16.83 7.38 2.68
N ASP A 49 -17.02 8.63 2.25
CA ASP A 49 -15.99 9.42 1.59
C ASP A 49 -14.79 9.70 2.53
N GLU A 50 -15.02 9.93 3.82
CA GLU A 50 -13.94 10.03 4.81
C GLU A 50 -13.14 8.72 4.95
N LEU A 51 -13.81 7.56 4.85
CA LEU A 51 -13.12 6.26 4.85
C LEU A 51 -12.23 6.11 3.61
N ALA A 52 -12.76 6.49 2.44
CA ALA A 52 -12.02 6.43 1.18
C ALA A 52 -10.80 7.37 1.18
N GLU A 53 -10.95 8.60 1.68
CA GLU A 53 -9.83 9.54 1.83
C GLU A 53 -8.75 9.01 2.78
N ALA A 54 -9.15 8.41 3.90
CA ALA A 54 -8.21 7.79 4.84
C ALA A 54 -7.43 6.64 4.17
N GLU A 55 -8.12 5.87 3.32
CA GLU A 55 -7.50 4.80 2.52
C GLU A 55 -6.46 5.37 1.55
N VAL A 56 -6.80 6.36 0.72
CA VAL A 56 -5.84 6.99 -0.21
C VAL A 56 -4.62 7.54 0.52
N LEU A 57 -4.81 8.20 1.65
CA LEU A 57 -3.70 8.78 2.42
C LEU A 57 -2.78 7.72 2.99
N TYR A 58 -3.30 6.55 3.38
CA TYR A 58 -2.49 5.41 3.76
C TYR A 58 -1.59 4.95 2.61
N TYR A 59 -2.17 4.74 1.42
CA TYR A 59 -1.42 4.36 0.22
C TYR A 59 -0.37 5.42 -0.18
N TYR A 60 -0.72 6.70 -0.06
CA TYR A 60 0.18 7.82 -0.34
C TYR A 60 1.38 7.87 0.62
N ARG A 61 1.19 7.55 1.91
CA ARG A 61 2.31 7.39 2.86
C ARG A 61 3.16 6.17 2.53
N ARG A 62 2.52 5.04 2.26
CA ARG A 62 3.20 3.75 2.10
C ARG A 62 4.10 3.71 0.86
N ARG A 63 3.66 4.31 -0.26
CA ARG A 63 4.46 4.37 -1.49
C ARG A 63 5.81 5.08 -1.29
N GLY A 64 5.84 6.15 -0.49
CA GLY A 64 7.04 6.95 -0.23
C GLY A 64 8.06 6.19 0.61
N THR A 65 7.62 5.57 1.70
CA THR A 65 8.49 4.74 2.54
C THR A 65 9.08 3.56 1.77
N ARG A 66 8.29 2.91 0.89
CA ARG A 66 8.76 1.78 0.07
C ARG A 66 9.77 2.21 -0.99
N ALA A 67 9.53 3.34 -1.67
CA ALA A 67 10.48 3.91 -2.61
C ALA A 67 11.82 4.22 -1.92
N LEU A 68 11.78 4.82 -0.73
CA LEU A 68 12.98 5.14 0.05
C LEU A 68 13.75 3.86 0.45
N ILE A 69 13.07 2.86 1.01
CA ILE A 69 13.71 1.60 1.41
C ILE A 69 14.33 0.89 0.19
N SER A 70 13.63 0.86 -0.94
CA SER A 70 14.15 0.24 -2.17
C SER A 70 15.39 0.98 -2.70
N SER A 71 15.38 2.32 -2.68
CA SER A 71 16.53 3.12 -3.08
C SER A 71 17.73 2.92 -2.15
N LEU A 72 17.51 2.91 -0.83
CA LEU A 72 18.58 2.70 0.16
C LEU A 72 19.21 1.31 0.07
N THR A 73 18.39 0.26 -0.08
CA THR A 73 18.89 -1.11 -0.21
C THR A 73 19.68 -1.33 -1.50
N ARG A 74 19.26 -0.70 -2.61
CA ARG A 74 20.02 -0.70 -3.88
C ARG A 74 21.34 0.03 -3.75
N LEU A 75 21.34 1.24 -3.19
CA LEU A 75 22.58 2.01 -2.96
C LEU A 75 23.54 1.26 -2.04
N GLY A 76 23.03 0.65 -0.97
CA GLY A 76 23.80 -0.20 -0.06
C GLY A 76 24.39 -1.40 -0.79
N ALA A 77 23.59 -2.12 -1.59
CA ALA A 77 24.07 -3.25 -2.38
C ALA A 77 25.18 -2.84 -3.37
N TRP A 78 25.03 -1.70 -4.04
CA TRP A 78 26.06 -1.18 -4.95
C TRP A 78 27.35 -0.84 -4.22
N ALA A 79 27.26 -0.12 -3.10
CA ALA A 79 28.43 0.27 -2.30
C ALA A 79 29.15 -0.95 -1.74
N LEU A 80 28.42 -1.87 -1.10
CA LEU A 80 28.95 -3.10 -0.52
C LEU A 80 29.49 -4.04 -1.59
N GLY A 81 28.81 -4.18 -2.72
CA GLY A 81 29.24 -5.02 -3.83
C GLY A 81 30.55 -4.50 -4.44
N THR A 82 30.64 -3.19 -4.67
CA THR A 82 31.85 -2.54 -5.19
C THR A 82 33.02 -2.71 -4.21
N ALA A 83 32.81 -2.39 -2.92
CA ALA A 83 33.84 -2.56 -1.90
C ALA A 83 34.27 -4.03 -1.75
N GLY A 84 33.30 -4.94 -1.73
CA GLY A 84 33.53 -6.38 -1.62
C GLY A 84 34.30 -6.98 -2.79
N LEU A 85 34.17 -6.40 -3.98
CA LEU A 85 34.92 -6.82 -5.18
C LEU A 85 36.33 -6.21 -5.22
N LEU A 86 36.50 -4.97 -4.75
CA LEU A 86 37.79 -4.27 -4.74
C LEU A 86 38.72 -4.71 -3.59
N LEU A 87 38.18 -5.02 -2.41
CA LEU A 87 38.99 -5.38 -1.23
C LEU A 87 39.88 -6.62 -1.41
N PRO A 88 39.41 -7.72 -2.03
CA PRO A 88 40.26 -8.87 -2.34
C PRO A 88 41.42 -8.53 -3.29
N LEU A 89 41.25 -7.55 -4.19
CA LEU A 89 42.32 -7.10 -5.09
C LEU A 89 43.42 -6.35 -4.34
N LEU A 90 43.09 -5.75 -3.19
CA LEU A 90 44.04 -5.11 -2.29
C LEU A 90 44.71 -6.10 -1.33
N ALA A 91 44.31 -7.38 -1.30
CA ALA A 91 44.90 -8.39 -0.41
C ALA A 91 46.37 -8.71 -0.76
N GLY A 92 46.85 -8.31 -1.94
CA GLY A 92 48.28 -8.31 -2.29
C GLY A 92 49.09 -7.18 -1.63
N THR A 93 48.42 -6.25 -0.96
CA THR A 93 49.03 -5.20 -0.12
C THR A 93 48.93 -5.62 1.35
N SER A 94 49.82 -5.11 2.22
CA SER A 94 49.82 -5.42 3.67
C SER A 94 48.61 -4.87 4.45
N ALA A 95 47.50 -4.55 3.77
CA ALA A 95 46.31 -3.97 4.35
C ALA A 95 45.46 -5.06 5.05
N PRO A 96 45.11 -4.89 6.34
CA PRO A 96 44.39 -5.91 7.13
C PRO A 96 42.92 -6.14 6.71
N TRP A 97 42.44 -5.38 5.73
CA TRP A 97 41.02 -5.32 5.35
C TRP A 97 40.63 -6.31 4.24
N GLY A 98 41.60 -6.89 3.51
CA GLY A 98 41.33 -7.75 2.34
C GLY A 98 40.44 -8.97 2.64
N GLN A 99 40.49 -9.48 3.87
CA GLN A 99 39.67 -10.61 4.33
C GLN A 99 38.17 -10.33 4.40
N TYR A 100 37.75 -9.07 4.50
CA TYR A 100 36.33 -8.70 4.63
C TYR A 100 35.60 -8.61 3.29
N GLY A 101 36.29 -8.73 2.16
CA GLY A 101 35.69 -8.60 0.83
C GLY A 101 34.51 -9.55 0.59
N TYR A 102 34.68 -10.82 0.95
CA TYR A 102 33.61 -11.82 0.83
C TYR A 102 32.41 -11.53 1.74
N ALA A 103 32.64 -11.01 2.95
CA ALA A 103 31.56 -10.61 3.85
C ALA A 103 30.74 -9.44 3.27
N LEU A 104 31.41 -8.48 2.63
CA LEU A 104 30.73 -7.35 1.97
C LEU A 104 29.95 -7.79 0.72
N LEU A 105 30.48 -8.74 -0.07
CA LEU A 105 29.74 -9.35 -1.17
C LEU A 105 28.50 -10.10 -0.69
N ALA A 106 28.62 -10.88 0.40
CA ALA A 106 27.48 -11.57 1.00
C ALA A 106 26.43 -10.58 1.53
N ALA A 107 26.85 -9.47 2.14
CA ALA A 107 25.96 -8.40 2.57
C ALA A 107 25.26 -7.72 1.39
N ALA A 108 25.98 -7.43 0.29
CA ALA A 108 25.40 -6.87 -0.92
C ALA A 108 24.33 -7.78 -1.54
N ALA A 109 24.62 -9.07 -1.65
CA ALA A 109 23.68 -10.08 -2.12
C ALA A 109 22.44 -10.16 -1.21
N SER A 110 22.64 -10.10 0.11
CA SER A 110 21.55 -10.09 1.09
C SER A 110 20.67 -8.84 0.95
N CYS A 111 21.25 -7.66 0.70
CA CYS A 111 20.49 -6.43 0.45
C CYS A 111 19.63 -6.53 -0.82
N LEU A 112 20.16 -7.11 -1.90
CA LEU A 112 19.40 -7.33 -3.14
C LEU A 112 18.29 -8.37 -2.94
N ALA A 113 18.60 -9.49 -2.28
CA ALA A 113 17.62 -10.52 -1.96
C ALA A 113 16.48 -9.96 -1.09
N ALA A 114 16.81 -9.17 -0.06
CA ALA A 114 15.83 -8.47 0.77
C ALA A 114 14.99 -7.49 -0.06
N ASN A 115 15.59 -6.68 -0.93
CA ASN A 115 14.84 -5.76 -1.78
C ASN A 115 13.87 -6.48 -2.73
N SER A 116 14.25 -7.66 -3.24
CA SER A 116 13.40 -8.53 -4.05
C SER A 116 12.26 -9.14 -3.23
N LEU A 117 12.58 -9.80 -2.12
CA LEU A 117 11.63 -10.46 -1.21
C LEU A 117 10.59 -9.50 -0.63
N PHE A 118 11.02 -8.29 -0.27
CA PHE A 118 10.12 -7.28 0.27
C PHE A 118 9.46 -6.43 -0.82
N GLY A 119 9.64 -6.79 -2.09
CA GLY A 119 8.98 -6.18 -3.24
C GLY A 119 9.20 -4.68 -3.31
N GLY A 120 10.45 -4.21 -3.19
CA GLY A 120 10.73 -2.77 -3.11
C GLY A 120 10.14 -1.97 -4.29
N THR A 121 10.32 -2.47 -5.51
CA THR A 121 9.80 -1.82 -6.74
C THR A 121 8.40 -2.29 -7.10
N GLU A 122 8.13 -3.60 -7.04
CA GLU A 122 6.81 -4.15 -7.33
C GLU A 122 5.75 -3.64 -6.34
N GLY A 123 6.09 -3.62 -5.05
CA GLY A 123 5.25 -3.04 -4.01
C GLY A 123 5.03 -1.54 -4.21
N HIS A 124 6.03 -0.78 -4.67
CA HIS A 124 5.83 0.64 -5.00
C HIS A 124 4.80 0.81 -6.13
N VAL A 125 4.96 0.09 -7.25
CA VAL A 125 4.01 0.12 -8.36
C VAL A 125 2.62 -0.26 -7.88
N ARG A 126 2.52 -1.32 -7.09
CA ARG A 126 1.26 -1.83 -6.58
C ARG A 126 0.52 -0.83 -5.66
N PHE A 127 1.24 -0.19 -4.73
CA PHE A 127 0.67 0.88 -3.90
C PHE A 127 0.24 2.10 -4.74
N VAL A 128 0.98 2.45 -5.79
CA VAL A 128 0.60 3.55 -6.71
C VAL A 128 -0.64 3.19 -7.53
N SER A 129 -0.72 1.96 -8.05
CA SER A 129 -1.90 1.49 -8.79
C SER A 129 -3.16 1.53 -7.94
N THR A 130 -3.11 0.99 -6.72
CA THR A 130 -4.25 0.99 -5.79
C THR A 130 -4.62 2.41 -5.35
N GLN A 131 -3.63 3.29 -5.12
CA GLN A 131 -3.90 4.71 -4.86
C GLN A 131 -4.69 5.36 -6.01
N LEU A 132 -4.23 5.22 -7.26
CA LEU A 132 -4.88 5.81 -8.43
C LEU A 132 -6.28 5.22 -8.67
N GLU A 133 -6.46 3.93 -8.39
CA GLU A 133 -7.76 3.26 -8.46
C GLU A 133 -8.75 3.86 -7.45
N ILE A 134 -8.33 4.07 -6.21
CA ILE A 134 -9.19 4.69 -5.19
C ILE A 134 -9.43 6.19 -5.49
N GLU A 135 -8.43 6.94 -5.97
CA GLU A 135 -8.63 8.34 -6.38
C GLU A 135 -9.65 8.47 -7.51
N ARG A 136 -9.58 7.58 -8.51
CA ARG A 136 -10.58 7.50 -9.58
C ARG A 136 -11.96 7.19 -9.01
N LEU A 137 -12.05 6.24 -8.09
CA LEU A 137 -13.31 5.86 -7.44
C LEU A 137 -13.93 7.02 -6.64
N ILE A 138 -13.14 7.72 -5.82
CA ILE A 138 -13.57 8.92 -5.08
C ILE A 138 -14.12 9.96 -6.06
N THR A 139 -13.36 10.25 -7.12
CA THR A 139 -13.74 11.26 -8.11
C THR A 139 -15.05 10.91 -8.80
N ALA A 140 -15.19 9.66 -9.25
CA ALA A 140 -16.41 9.18 -9.90
C ALA A 140 -17.62 9.25 -8.96
N SER A 141 -17.47 8.75 -7.73
CA SER A 141 -18.56 8.71 -6.74
C SER A 141 -19.01 10.10 -6.31
N ARG A 142 -18.08 11.05 -6.17
CA ARG A 142 -18.41 12.47 -5.88
C ARG A 142 -19.16 13.13 -7.03
N VAL A 143 -18.77 12.85 -8.27
CA VAL A 143 -19.47 13.37 -9.46
C VAL A 143 -20.88 12.79 -9.54
N GLU A 144 -21.03 11.48 -9.36
CA GLU A 144 -22.31 10.79 -9.33
C GLU A 144 -23.21 11.33 -8.20
N TRP A 145 -22.65 11.56 -7.01
CA TRP A 145 -23.36 12.17 -5.90
C TRP A 145 -23.81 13.61 -6.19
N CYS A 146 -22.98 14.43 -6.85
CA CYS A 146 -23.39 15.76 -7.29
C CYS A 146 -24.53 15.71 -8.32
N GLN A 147 -24.52 14.73 -9.23
CA GLN A 147 -25.60 14.53 -10.19
C GLN A 147 -26.90 14.14 -9.48
N TYR A 148 -26.82 13.22 -8.50
CA TYR A 148 -27.94 12.85 -7.64
C TYR A 148 -28.52 14.09 -6.93
N LEU A 149 -27.68 14.86 -6.23
CA LEU A 149 -28.11 16.06 -5.49
C LEU A 149 -28.73 17.15 -6.37
N ALA A 150 -28.38 17.22 -7.66
CA ALA A 150 -28.94 18.20 -8.59
C ALA A 150 -30.35 17.84 -9.09
N ALA A 151 -30.79 16.59 -8.93
CA ALA A 151 -32.13 16.15 -9.32
C ALA A 151 -33.21 16.59 -8.29
N PRO A 152 -34.49 16.67 -8.66
CA PRO A 152 -35.59 16.82 -7.70
C PRO A 152 -35.78 15.54 -6.85
N HIS A 153 -36.05 15.68 -5.54
CA HIS A 153 -36.04 14.58 -4.56
C HIS A 153 -37.41 14.40 -3.88
N ASP A 154 -38.47 14.24 -4.69
CA ASP A 154 -39.85 14.35 -4.20
C ASP A 154 -40.52 12.97 -3.99
N THR A 155 -39.78 11.87 -4.20
CA THR A 155 -40.31 10.49 -4.24
C THR A 155 -39.39 9.50 -3.54
N ASP A 156 -39.98 8.45 -2.93
CA ASP A 156 -39.25 7.41 -2.20
C ASP A 156 -38.26 6.63 -3.09
N ASP A 157 -38.58 6.46 -4.38
CA ASP A 157 -37.71 5.79 -5.38
C ASP A 157 -36.34 6.48 -5.52
N ARG A 158 -36.27 7.80 -5.27
CA ARG A 158 -35.01 8.55 -5.30
C ARG A 158 -34.12 8.25 -4.10
N TRP A 159 -34.69 7.94 -2.93
CA TRP A 159 -33.86 7.61 -1.78
C TRP A 159 -33.16 6.27 -1.96
N ALA A 160 -33.83 5.30 -2.60
CA ALA A 160 -33.23 4.04 -2.99
C ALA A 160 -32.04 4.25 -3.92
N GLU A 161 -32.17 5.12 -4.93
CA GLU A 161 -31.07 5.52 -5.83
C GLU A 161 -29.88 6.10 -5.04
N GLY A 162 -30.13 7.01 -4.08
CA GLY A 162 -29.08 7.56 -3.23
C GLY A 162 -28.35 6.52 -2.37
N PHE A 163 -29.09 5.54 -1.84
CA PHE A 163 -28.51 4.41 -1.11
C PHE A 163 -27.66 3.51 -2.01
N ASP A 164 -28.14 3.22 -3.23
CA ASP A 164 -27.43 2.38 -4.19
C ASP A 164 -26.08 3.00 -4.60
N ILE A 165 -26.04 4.31 -4.82
CA ILE A 165 -24.79 5.05 -5.10
C ILE A 165 -23.79 4.88 -3.94
N ILE A 166 -24.25 5.12 -2.71
CA ILE A 166 -23.41 5.02 -1.50
C ILE A 166 -22.91 3.59 -1.28
N LEU A 167 -23.80 2.60 -1.43
CA LEU A 167 -23.47 1.19 -1.25
C LEU A 167 -22.50 0.71 -2.34
N GLY A 168 -22.73 1.14 -3.59
CA GLY A 168 -21.82 0.91 -4.72
C GLY A 168 -20.43 1.46 -4.45
N TYR A 169 -20.34 2.70 -3.96
CA TYR A 169 -19.07 3.34 -3.58
C TYR A 169 -18.36 2.56 -2.47
N ALA A 170 -19.05 2.21 -1.38
CA ALA A 170 -18.47 1.47 -0.27
C ALA A 170 -17.98 0.07 -0.69
N ASN A 171 -18.75 -0.65 -1.51
CA ASN A 171 -18.38 -1.97 -2.03
C ASN A 171 -17.18 -1.90 -2.97
N ALA A 172 -17.15 -0.92 -3.88
CA ALA A 172 -16.04 -0.71 -4.78
C ALA A 172 -14.74 -0.37 -4.01
N LEU A 173 -14.85 0.46 -2.97
CA LEU A 173 -13.72 0.80 -2.09
C LEU A 173 -13.17 -0.46 -1.40
N HIS A 174 -14.04 -1.27 -0.80
CA HIS A 174 -13.63 -2.52 -0.17
C HIS A 174 -13.03 -3.51 -1.16
N THR A 175 -13.58 -3.59 -2.37
CA THR A 175 -13.07 -4.46 -3.43
C THR A 175 -11.66 -4.05 -3.86
N ALA A 176 -11.41 -2.75 -4.05
CA ALA A 176 -10.08 -2.25 -4.39
C ALA A 176 -9.05 -2.56 -3.30
N THR A 177 -9.39 -2.36 -2.02
CA THR A 177 -8.52 -2.69 -0.89
C THR A 177 -8.27 -4.20 -0.77
N LEU A 178 -9.28 -5.06 -0.96
CA LEU A 178 -9.11 -6.52 -0.88
C LEU A 178 -8.31 -7.09 -2.05
N ALA A 179 -8.54 -6.57 -3.27
CA ALA A 179 -7.78 -6.96 -4.45
C ALA A 179 -6.28 -6.71 -4.26
N GLU A 180 -5.93 -5.63 -3.58
CA GLU A 180 -4.54 -5.32 -3.25
C GLU A 180 -3.89 -6.35 -2.32
N VAL A 181 -4.60 -6.76 -1.26
CA VAL A 181 -4.11 -7.77 -0.32
C VAL A 181 -3.96 -9.13 -1.02
N GLY A 182 -4.89 -9.48 -1.90
CA GLY A 182 -4.82 -10.69 -2.73
C GLY A 182 -3.58 -10.69 -3.64
N ARG A 183 -3.38 -9.62 -4.42
CA ARG A 183 -2.20 -9.46 -5.29
C ARG A 183 -0.89 -9.59 -4.52
N TRP A 184 -0.81 -9.03 -3.30
CA TRP A 184 0.38 -9.18 -2.46
C TRP A 184 0.65 -10.62 -2.03
N GLY A 185 -0.38 -11.35 -1.63
CA GLY A 185 -0.26 -12.76 -1.24
C GLY A 185 0.27 -13.62 -2.39
N GLU A 186 -0.25 -13.42 -3.60
CA GLU A 186 0.15 -14.16 -4.80
C GLU A 186 1.62 -13.90 -5.19
N THR A 187 2.06 -12.64 -5.21
CA THR A 187 3.47 -12.28 -5.44
C THR A 187 4.37 -12.96 -4.42
N LEU A 188 4.02 -12.90 -3.14
CA LEU A 188 4.84 -13.46 -2.07
C LEU A 188 4.98 -14.98 -2.17
N LEU A 189 3.88 -15.70 -2.43
CA LEU A 189 3.92 -17.15 -2.65
C LEU A 189 4.74 -17.53 -3.90
N THR A 190 4.65 -16.73 -4.96
CA THR A 190 5.43 -16.95 -6.19
C THR A 190 6.92 -16.78 -5.95
N GLU A 191 7.33 -15.73 -5.24
CA GLU A 191 8.73 -15.50 -4.89
C GLU A 191 9.27 -16.62 -3.97
N LEU A 192 8.50 -17.05 -2.96
CA LEU A 192 8.88 -18.17 -2.10
C LEU A 192 9.06 -19.48 -2.88
N ALA A 193 8.19 -19.76 -3.86
CA ALA A 193 8.32 -20.93 -4.72
C ALA A 193 9.60 -20.89 -5.58
N LYS A 194 10.00 -19.72 -6.09
CA LYS A 194 11.28 -19.54 -6.80
C LYS A 194 12.47 -19.82 -5.87
N PHE A 195 12.42 -19.32 -4.63
CA PHE A 195 13.46 -19.58 -3.63
C PHE A 195 13.59 -21.08 -3.33
N GLN A 196 12.49 -21.77 -3.05
CA GLN A 196 12.49 -23.22 -2.82
C GLN A 196 13.13 -23.97 -3.99
N LYS A 197 12.73 -23.65 -5.23
CA LYS A 197 13.27 -24.30 -6.44
C LYS A 197 14.77 -24.06 -6.60
N SER A 198 15.27 -22.88 -6.24
CA SER A 198 16.71 -22.58 -6.32
C SER A 198 17.54 -23.34 -5.27
N ILE A 199 16.97 -23.60 -4.09
CA ILE A 199 17.58 -24.46 -3.06
C ILE A 199 17.63 -25.91 -3.56
N ASP A 200 16.51 -26.44 -4.06
CA ASP A 200 16.44 -27.83 -4.56
C ASP A 200 17.39 -28.08 -5.74
N LEU A 201 17.54 -27.09 -6.63
CA LEU A 201 18.50 -27.15 -7.73
C LEU A 201 19.94 -27.17 -7.21
N LYS A 202 20.26 -26.42 -6.15
CA LYS A 202 21.58 -26.39 -5.54
C LYS A 202 21.94 -27.72 -4.87
N ASP A 203 20.97 -28.38 -4.25
CA ASP A 203 21.13 -29.71 -3.64
C ASP A 203 21.31 -30.84 -4.68
N LYS A 204 20.72 -30.68 -5.87
CA LYS A 204 20.80 -31.66 -6.97
C LYS A 204 22.08 -31.57 -7.82
N ILE A 205 22.95 -30.59 -7.58
CA ILE A 205 24.27 -30.53 -8.23
C ILE A 205 25.24 -31.34 -7.35
N PRO A 206 25.55 -32.62 -7.67
CA PRO A 206 26.51 -33.39 -6.91
C PRO A 206 27.85 -32.66 -6.94
N GLY A 207 28.46 -32.49 -5.76
CA GLY A 207 29.62 -31.64 -5.58
C GLY A 207 30.70 -31.82 -6.65
N HIS A 208 31.19 -30.70 -7.18
CA HIS A 208 32.61 -30.58 -7.48
C HIS A 208 33.36 -30.70 -6.16
N GLY A 209 33.51 -31.94 -5.70
CA GLY A 209 34.57 -32.30 -4.78
C GLY A 209 35.89 -32.16 -5.54
N LYS A 210 36.56 -31.03 -5.33
CA LYS A 210 37.99 -30.88 -5.08
C LYS A 210 38.33 -29.40 -4.92
#